data_AF-A0A398DBM0-F1
#
_entry.id   AF-A0A398DBM0-F1
#
_cell.length_a   1.000
_cell.length_b   1.000
_cell.length_c   1.000
_cell.angle_alpha   90.00
_cell.angle_beta   90.00
_cell.angle_gamma   90.00
#
_symmetry.space_group_name_H-M   'P 1'
#
loop_
_entity.id
_entity.type
_entity.pdbx_description
1 polymer ?
#
loop_
_entity_poly.entity_id
_entity_poly.type
_entity_poly.pdbx_seq_one_letter_code
_entity_poly.pdbx_strand_id
1 'polypeptide(L)'
;MFADYARVWPVHAILMGSAVLSLLTAAWAVTLGRRRKGSFHLHKTAAVTAFVLLAAGLVVAIGMVQASGGPHLRVLHGVFGAITIVVGFLTGAGGLITTKVRSHRKQLRTIHLWVGRVAVVLFLLTVLAGLRQVGIL
;
A
#
# COMPACT_ATOMS: atom_id res chain seq x y z
N MET A 1 22.86 15.84 -10.72
CA MET A 1 22.24 15.45 -9.43
C MET A 1 20.72 15.67 -9.42
N PHE A 2 20.18 16.83 -9.82
CA PHE A 2 18.72 17.05 -9.91
C PHE A 2 18.01 16.37 -11.09
N ALA A 3 18.73 16.08 -12.17
CA ALA A 3 18.16 15.48 -13.40
C ALA A 3 17.59 14.07 -13.18
N ASP A 4 18.21 13.27 -12.30
CA ASP A 4 17.73 11.90 -12.02
C ASP A 4 16.51 11.93 -11.10
N TYR A 5 16.50 12.78 -10.07
CA TYR A 5 15.34 12.94 -9.18
C TYR A 5 14.09 13.39 -9.94
N ALA A 6 14.24 14.37 -10.85
CA ALA A 6 13.14 14.90 -11.67
C ALA A 6 12.50 13.84 -12.58
N ARG A 7 13.28 12.83 -13.01
CA ARG A 7 12.80 11.72 -13.86
C ARG A 7 12.22 10.57 -13.04
N VAL A 8 12.68 10.38 -11.81
CA VAL A 8 12.35 9.21 -10.98
C VAL A 8 11.13 9.45 -10.08
N TRP A 9 10.88 10.69 -9.63
CA TRP A 9 9.71 11.00 -8.80
C TRP A 9 8.36 10.69 -9.46
N PRO A 10 8.13 10.93 -10.79
CA PRO A 10 6.84 10.60 -11.41
C PRO A 10 6.62 9.10 -11.44
N VAL A 11 7.70 8.32 -11.61
CA VAL A 11 7.64 6.86 -11.56
C VAL A 11 7.20 6.41 -10.17
N HIS A 12 7.79 6.94 -9.10
CA HIS A 12 7.33 6.66 -7.74
C HIS A 12 5.85 7.02 -7.54
N ALA A 13 5.44 8.22 -7.97
CA ALA A 13 4.06 8.69 -7.83
C ALA A 13 3.05 7.80 -8.60
N ILE A 14 3.36 7.41 -9.84
CA ILE A 14 2.51 6.53 -10.65
C ILE A 14 2.40 5.14 -10.01
N LEU A 15 3.52 4.59 -9.51
CA LEU A 15 3.52 3.29 -8.84
C LEU A 15 2.65 3.33 -7.58
N MET A 16 2.82 4.34 -6.72
CA MET A 16 2.06 4.48 -5.48
C MET A 16 0.58 4.79 -5.75
N GLY A 17 0.28 5.63 -6.75
CA GLY A 17 -1.09 5.91 -7.18
C GLY A 17 -1.80 4.66 -7.71
N SER A 18 -1.11 3.88 -8.55
CA SER A 18 -1.61 2.60 -9.05
C SER A 18 -1.79 1.58 -7.91
N ALA A 19 -0.89 1.57 -6.93
CA ALA A 19 -1.00 0.73 -5.74
C ALA A 19 -2.25 1.10 -4.93
N VAL A 20 -2.54 2.39 -4.74
CA VAL A 20 -3.77 2.86 -4.05
C VAL A 20 -5.01 2.42 -4.81
N LEU A 21 -5.08 2.63 -6.12
CA LEU A 21 -6.24 2.22 -6.93
C LEU A 21 -6.47 0.70 -6.83
N SER A 22 -5.39 -0.07 -6.87
CA SER A 22 -5.44 -1.53 -6.72
C SER A 22 -5.88 -1.94 -5.31
N LEU A 23 -5.39 -1.26 -4.27
CA LEU A 23 -5.80 -1.51 -2.89
C LEU A 23 -7.28 -1.15 -2.64
N LEU A 24 -7.76 -0.04 -3.21
CA LEU A 24 -9.17 0.34 -3.18
C LEU A 24 -10.04 -0.68 -3.90
N THR A 25 -9.57 -1.21 -5.03
CA THR A 25 -10.24 -2.30 -5.75
C THR A 25 -10.32 -3.55 -4.88
N ALA A 26 -9.24 -3.89 -4.16
CA ALA A 26 -9.24 -5.02 -3.23
C ALA A 26 -10.22 -4.80 -2.08
N ALA A 27 -10.27 -3.61 -1.49
CA ALA A 27 -11.20 -3.26 -0.42
C ALA A 27 -12.67 -3.29 -0.90
N TRP A 28 -12.93 -2.75 -2.09
CA TRP A 28 -14.24 -2.78 -2.73
C TRP A 28 -14.70 -4.20 -3.07
N ALA A 29 -13.79 -5.07 -3.53
CA ALA A 29 -14.11 -6.46 -3.80
C ALA A 29 -14.63 -7.21 -2.56
N VAL A 30 -14.23 -6.80 -1.34
CA VAL A 30 -14.76 -7.35 -0.09
C VAL A 30 -16.22 -6.94 0.13
N THR A 31 -16.62 -5.71 -0.24
CA THR A 31 -18.00 -5.22 -0.03
C THR A 31 -18.99 -5.88 -0.99
N LEU A 32 -18.55 -6.30 -2.17
CA LEU A 32 -19.35 -7.14 -3.08
C LEU A 32 -19.74 -8.49 -2.46
N GLY A 33 -18.97 -8.96 -1.46
CA GLY A 33 -19.30 -10.14 -0.67
C GLY A 33 -19.49 -11.41 -1.52
N ARG A 34 -20.40 -12.30 -1.09
CA ARG A 34 -20.76 -13.52 -1.84
C ARG A 34 -21.69 -13.24 -3.04
N ARG A 35 -22.11 -11.99 -3.26
CA ARG A 35 -23.10 -11.64 -4.29
C ARG A 35 -22.55 -11.80 -5.72
N ARG A 36 -21.23 -11.76 -5.90
CA ARG A 36 -20.57 -12.01 -7.19
C ARG A 36 -19.62 -13.19 -7.09
N LYS A 37 -19.81 -14.21 -7.94
CA LYS A 37 -18.80 -15.26 -8.15
C LYS A 37 -17.49 -14.58 -8.57
N GLY A 38 -16.39 -14.87 -7.89
CA GLY A 38 -15.07 -14.30 -8.19
C GLY A 38 -14.65 -13.08 -7.35
N SER A 39 -15.47 -12.57 -6.43
CA SER A 39 -15.08 -11.45 -5.55
C SER A 39 -13.80 -11.71 -4.76
N PHE A 40 -13.61 -12.94 -4.27
CA PHE A 40 -12.37 -13.34 -3.60
C PHE A 40 -11.16 -13.35 -4.55
N HIS A 41 -11.34 -13.80 -5.79
CA HIS A 41 -10.27 -13.79 -6.78
C HIS A 41 -9.86 -12.35 -7.11
N LEU A 42 -10.84 -11.47 -7.36
CA LEU A 42 -10.60 -10.04 -7.58
C LEU A 42 -9.91 -9.37 -6.38
N HIS A 43 -10.37 -9.66 -5.16
CA HIS A 43 -9.74 -9.16 -3.94
C HIS A 43 -8.27 -9.59 -3.86
N LYS A 44 -8.01 -10.89 -4.08
CA LYS A 44 -6.66 -11.45 -4.00
C LYS A 44 -5.74 -10.88 -5.08
N THR A 45 -6.18 -10.84 -6.34
CA THR A 45 -5.36 -10.32 -7.44
C THR A 45 -5.06 -8.85 -7.24
N ALA A 46 -6.07 -8.04 -6.93
CA ALA A 46 -5.88 -6.62 -6.63
C ALA A 46 -4.97 -6.40 -5.41
N ALA A 47 -5.12 -7.16 -4.33
CA ALA A 47 -4.25 -7.05 -3.16
C ALA A 47 -2.78 -7.40 -3.48
N VAL A 48 -2.54 -8.44 -4.28
CA VAL A 48 -1.19 -8.83 -4.71
C VAL A 48 -0.61 -7.76 -5.64
N THR A 49 -1.38 -7.24 -6.60
CA THR A 49 -0.94 -6.15 -7.48
C THR A 49 -0.58 -4.91 -6.68
N ALA A 50 -1.41 -4.49 -5.72
CA ALA A 50 -1.12 -3.38 -4.82
C ALA A 50 0.20 -3.59 -4.06
N PHE A 51 0.43 -4.80 -3.55
CA PHE A 51 1.64 -5.14 -2.81
C PHE A 51 2.90 -5.10 -3.69
N VAL A 52 2.85 -5.63 -4.91
CA VAL A 52 3.96 -5.58 -5.86
C VAL A 52 4.28 -4.13 -6.26
N LEU A 53 3.26 -3.33 -6.53
CA LEU A 53 3.43 -1.90 -6.86
C LEU A 53 4.00 -1.10 -5.68
N LEU A 54 3.55 -1.39 -4.45
CA LEU A 54 4.11 -0.81 -3.24
C LEU A 54 5.59 -1.16 -3.08
N ALA A 55 5.96 -2.42 -3.26
CA ALA A 55 7.34 -2.87 -3.15
C ALA A 55 8.23 -2.19 -4.21
N ALA A 56 7.77 -2.11 -5.45
CA ALA A 56 8.47 -1.38 -6.51
C ALA A 56 8.59 0.12 -6.18
N GLY A 57 7.51 0.74 -5.72
CA GLY A 57 7.49 2.14 -5.30
C GLY A 57 8.47 2.43 -4.15
N LEU A 58 8.59 1.51 -3.18
CA LEU A 58 9.56 1.59 -2.08
C LEU A 58 11.00 1.52 -2.58
N VAL A 59 11.33 0.61 -3.50
CA VAL A 59 12.66 0.53 -4.11
C VAL A 59 13.03 1.86 -4.76
N VAL A 60 12.10 2.44 -5.53
CA VAL A 60 12.28 3.75 -6.16
C VAL A 60 12.47 4.85 -5.10
N ALA A 61 11.67 4.85 -4.04
CA ALA A 61 11.77 5.83 -2.95
C ALA A 61 13.12 5.78 -2.23
N ILE A 62 13.64 4.58 -1.96
CA ILE A 62 14.98 4.39 -1.36
C ILE A 62 16.04 5.00 -2.27
N GLY A 63 16.00 4.73 -3.57
CA GLY A 63 16.91 5.31 -4.54
C GLY A 63 16.83 6.84 -4.59
N MET A 64 15.62 7.41 -4.54
CA MET A 64 15.42 8.85 -4.49
C MET A 64 16.03 9.49 -3.23
N VAL A 65 15.85 8.88 -2.06
CA VAL A 65 16.43 9.38 -0.81
C VAL A 65 17.96 9.28 -0.86
N GLN A 66 18.51 8.14 -1.26
CA GLN A 66 19.96 7.94 -1.38
C GLN A 66 20.60 8.98 -2.31
N ALA A 67 19.98 9.25 -3.46
CA ALA A 67 20.44 10.27 -4.40
C ALA A 67 20.34 11.70 -3.85
N SER A 68 19.42 11.97 -2.92
CA SER A 68 19.27 13.28 -2.27
C SER A 68 20.28 13.55 -1.15
N GLY A 69 20.98 12.52 -0.66
CA GLY A 69 21.89 12.61 0.49
C GLY A 69 21.20 12.92 1.84
N GLY A 70 19.88 12.94 1.88
CA GLY A 70 19.09 13.24 3.09
C GLY A 70 18.73 11.99 3.92
N PRO A 71 18.30 12.17 5.18
CA PRO A 71 17.82 11.06 6.01
C PRO A 71 16.44 10.55 5.56
N HIS A 72 16.25 9.22 5.55
CA HIS A 72 15.04 8.54 5.05
C HIS A 72 13.72 8.94 5.72
N LEU A 73 13.73 9.30 7.01
CA LEU A 73 12.52 9.56 7.81
C LEU A 73 12.39 11.02 8.27
N ARG A 74 12.95 11.97 7.51
CA ARG A 74 12.94 13.39 7.88
C ARG A 74 11.58 14.07 7.69
N VAL A 75 10.76 13.56 6.77
CA VAL A 75 9.50 14.17 6.34
C VAL A 75 8.29 13.31 6.70
N LEU A 76 7.15 13.95 6.94
CA LEU A 76 5.90 13.26 7.32
C LEU A 76 5.51 12.17 6.32
N HIS A 77 5.65 12.42 5.02
CA HIS A 77 5.40 11.42 3.98
C HIS A 77 6.28 10.15 4.18
N GLY A 78 7.55 10.31 4.54
CA GLY A 78 8.48 9.21 4.80
C GLY A 78 8.09 8.40 6.05
N VAL A 79 7.69 9.08 7.13
CA VAL A 79 7.21 8.43 8.36
C VAL A 79 5.91 7.65 8.10
N PHE A 80 4.91 8.28 7.49
CA PHE A 80 3.68 7.60 7.11
C PHE A 80 3.95 6.46 6.14
N GLY A 81 4.85 6.65 5.16
CA GLY A 81 5.25 5.62 4.22
C GLY A 81 5.82 4.38 4.90
N ALA A 82 6.73 4.55 5.85
CA ALA A 82 7.30 3.44 6.62
C ALA A 82 6.24 2.67 7.42
N ILE A 83 5.36 3.38 8.12
CA ILE A 83 4.25 2.77 8.87
C ILE A 83 3.30 2.02 7.91
N THR A 84 2.95 2.65 6.79
CA THR A 84 2.09 2.07 5.75
C THR A 84 2.68 0.78 5.18
N ILE A 85 4.00 0.72 4.96
CA ILE A 85 4.68 -0.50 4.52
C ILE A 85 4.52 -1.60 5.56
N VAL A 86 4.85 -1.33 6.83
CA VAL A 86 4.74 -2.33 7.90
C VAL A 86 3.31 -2.86 8.01
N VAL A 87 2.32 -1.97 8.07
CA VAL A 87 0.90 -2.36 8.15
C VAL A 87 0.44 -3.09 6.89
N GLY A 88 0.92 -2.71 5.70
CA GLY A 88 0.66 -3.40 4.44
C GLY A 88 1.17 -4.85 4.45
N PHE A 89 2.39 -5.07 4.93
CA PHE A 89 2.96 -6.41 5.11
C PHE A 89 2.16 -7.24 6.12
N LEU A 90 1.79 -6.66 7.26
CA LEU A 90 0.94 -7.33 8.26
C LEU A 90 -0.43 -7.70 7.69
N THR A 91 -1.03 -6.83 6.86
CA THR A 91 -2.30 -7.09 6.18
C THR A 91 -2.18 -8.27 5.22
N GLY A 92 -1.13 -8.28 4.39
CA GLY A 92 -0.84 -9.35 3.43
C GLY A 92 -0.60 -10.69 4.12
N ALA A 93 0.24 -10.71 5.15
CA ALA A 93 0.49 -11.88 5.98
C ALA A 93 -0.80 -12.37 6.64
N GLY A 94 -1.60 -11.46 7.22
CA GLY A 94 -2.89 -11.77 7.81
C GLY A 94 -3.88 -12.39 6.82
N GLY A 95 -3.88 -11.96 5.56
CA GLY A 95 -4.70 -12.53 4.49
C GLY A 95 -4.29 -13.97 4.17
N LEU A 96 -2.99 -14.24 4.05
CA LEU A 96 -2.45 -15.59 3.85
C LEU A 96 -2.77 -16.50 5.04
N ILE A 97 -2.56 -16.03 6.26
CA ILE A 97 -2.84 -16.80 7.49
C ILE A 97 -4.33 -17.14 7.59
N THR A 98 -5.23 -16.18 7.33
CA THR A 98 -6.70 -16.37 7.38
C THR A 98 -7.18 -17.43 6.38
N THR A 99 -6.46 -17.63 5.27
CA THR A 99 -6.80 -18.64 4.26
C THR A 99 -6.24 -20.02 4.58
N LYS A 100 -5.12 -20.11 5.31
CA LYS A 100 -4.46 -21.38 5.68
C LYS A 100 -4.97 -21.96 7.00
N VAL A 101 -5.18 -21.11 8.01
CA VAL A 101 -5.53 -21.56 9.37
C VAL A 101 -7.05 -21.70 9.50
N ARG A 102 -7.51 -22.92 9.79
CA ARG A 102 -8.93 -23.23 9.97
C ARG A 102 -9.41 -22.98 11.40
N SER A 103 -8.57 -23.29 12.40
CA SER A 103 -8.82 -22.90 13.79
C SER A 103 -8.82 -21.36 13.89
N HIS A 104 -9.79 -20.79 14.60
CA HIS A 104 -9.93 -19.33 14.74
C HIS A 104 -10.12 -18.51 13.45
N ARG A 105 -10.48 -19.13 12.31
CA ARG A 105 -10.66 -18.44 11.02
C ARG A 105 -11.56 -17.19 11.09
N LYS A 106 -12.63 -17.24 11.90
CA LYS A 106 -13.53 -16.09 12.09
C LYS A 106 -12.81 -14.90 12.73
N GLN A 107 -12.03 -15.15 13.78
CA GLN A 107 -11.27 -14.12 14.49
C GLN A 107 -10.15 -13.55 13.61
N LEU A 108 -9.38 -14.42 12.94
CA LEU A 108 -8.32 -14.01 12.00
C LEU A 108 -8.88 -13.15 10.86
N ARG A 109 -10.06 -13.51 10.33
CA ARG A 109 -10.75 -12.70 9.31
C ARG A 109 -11.13 -11.32 9.85
N THR A 110 -11.66 -11.24 11.06
CA THR A 110 -12.00 -9.94 11.68
C THR A 110 -10.75 -9.08 11.84
N ILE A 111 -9.64 -9.66 12.32
CA ILE A 111 -8.36 -8.96 12.44
C ILE A 111 -7.88 -8.48 11.07
N HIS A 112 -7.83 -9.36 10.07
CA HIS A 112 -7.41 -9.01 8.71
C HIS A 112 -8.25 -7.86 8.11
N LEU A 113 -9.57 -7.86 8.33
CA LEU A 113 -10.45 -6.79 7.86
C LEU A 113 -10.17 -5.46 8.57
N TRP A 114 -9.94 -5.46 9.88
CA TRP A 114 -9.62 -4.23 10.61
C TRP A 114 -8.24 -3.69 10.26
N VAL A 115 -7.22 -4.55 10.23
CA VAL A 115 -5.87 -4.17 9.81
C VAL A 115 -5.89 -3.67 8.36
N GLY A 116 -6.63 -4.31 7.46
CA GLY A 116 -6.79 -3.86 6.09
C GLY A 116 -7.47 -2.50 5.96
N ARG A 117 -8.48 -2.19 6.79
CA ARG A 117 -9.09 -0.84 6.83
C ARG A 117 -8.09 0.22 7.29
N VAL A 118 -7.32 -0.07 8.34
CA VAL A 118 -6.25 0.82 8.82
C VAL A 118 -5.19 1.01 7.73
N ALA A 119 -4.80 -0.06 7.03
CA ALA A 119 -3.85 0.00 5.92
C ALA A 119 -4.32 0.92 4.80
N VAL A 120 -5.60 0.82 4.39
CA VAL A 120 -6.20 1.70 3.36
C VAL A 120 -6.14 3.16 3.78
N VAL A 121 -6.56 3.48 5.01
CA VAL A 121 -6.54 4.86 5.52
C VAL A 121 -5.12 5.40 5.57
N LEU A 122 -4.17 4.62 6.10
CA LEU A 122 -2.77 5.00 6.15
C LEU A 122 -2.18 5.22 4.75
N PHE A 123 -2.49 4.36 3.78
CA PHE A 123 -2.05 4.53 2.40
C PHE A 123 -2.53 5.85 1.79
N LEU A 124 -3.81 6.18 2.01
CA LEU A 124 -4.37 7.45 1.54
C LEU A 124 -3.67 8.63 2.20
N LEU A 125 -3.44 8.59 3.52
CA LEU A 125 -2.71 9.63 4.23
C LEU A 125 -1.26 9.77 3.72
N THR A 126 -0.57 8.66 3.46
CA THR A 126 0.79 8.66 2.87
C THR A 126 0.80 9.34 1.51
N VAL A 127 -0.15 9.02 0.63
CA VAL A 127 -0.22 9.63 -0.71
C VAL A 127 -0.57 11.11 -0.63
N LEU A 128 -1.53 11.50 0.20
CA LEU A 128 -1.87 12.92 0.42
C LEU A 128 -0.68 13.70 0.97
N ALA A 129 0.06 13.14 1.93
CA ALA A 129 1.29 13.75 2.45
C ALA A 129 2.37 13.90 1.36
N GLY A 130 2.48 12.92 0.46
CA GLY A 130 3.42 12.97 -0.68
C GLY A 130 3.05 14.05 -1.69
N LEU A 131 1.77 14.12 -2.08
CA LEU A 131 1.25 15.16 -2.98
C LEU A 131 1.43 16.57 -2.41
N ARG A 132 1.20 16.73 -1.10
CA ARG A 132 1.45 17.99 -0.39
C ARG A 132 2.93 18.37 -0.37
N GLN A 133 3.80 17.40 -0.19
CA GLN A 133 5.26 17.64 -0.18
C GLN A 133 5.79 18.14 -1.53
N VAL A 134 5.19 17.72 -2.64
CA VAL A 134 5.57 18.18 -3.99
C VAL A 134 4.76 19.41 -4.45
N GLY A 135 3.90 19.97 -3.60
CA GLY A 135 3.13 21.20 -3.88
C GLY A 135 1.95 21.01 -4.84
N ILE A 136 1.46 19.79 -5.01
CA ILE A 136 0.23 19.52 -5.79
C ILE A 136 -1.03 19.79 -4.95
N LEU A 137 -0.94 19.59 -3.62
CA LEU A 137 -1.95 19.90 -2.61
C LEU A 137 -1.37 20.87 -1.58
#